data_AF-A0A5C7MJN5-F1
#
_entry.id   AF-A0A5C7MJN5-F1
#
_cell.length_a   1.000
_cell.length_b   1.000
_cell.length_c   1.000
_cell.angle_alpha   90.00
_cell.angle_beta   90.00
_cell.angle_gamma   90.00
#
_symmetry.space_group_name_H-M   'P 1'
#
loop_
_entity.id
_entity.type
_entity.pdbx_description
1 polymer ?
#
loop_
_entity_poly.entity_id
_entity_poly.type
_entity_poly.pdbx_seq_one_letter_code
_entity_poly.pdbx_strand_id
1 'polypeptide(L)'
;MKRNLLAVVLISLSLILMSCSKDNEVVKEKEEPEKPTEPVKPPVDAAPVWSSDREKNLNIVYFVPSDLDTLPLYQKRLSELFIWTQNWFKAEMKRNGYGEKTFGLYKDQTGKKVKIITIRGVKPKAQYPYEGGAGAVMDEVNAHFSKYPSEKSGSHILVIIPRYQTNPIGGGPFYGMGRWCFALDTEGIDIKNMGTTNGGFTGWFGGMIHELGHGLNLPHNRQKVSEGNTLGMALMWAGNSTLGKTKTFLTAADCAVLNTNELFNIDNKTYYGNVNASIESIYAKFNHASGNLEVKGRFKSDRKVTDVLFFNDPNVNNEGVGVNKDYNSIVWTAKPISTDSFSIEMPIADLQEKTNVTYELKVKLVCENGTVKEFLYDYDFVNGVPNLLLPYTAPGWSISDFSSEETKSENGAALNAVDGNPNTYWHSRWSTNTTDYPHHLTIDFKEIKTKSGITLLHRKGLSRAIKDFEVWAKGETGDYVKMGSFTTQNIEGKQKFNFTASSSFRYLKIIALNAHDGNKFAAIGEISIY
;
A
#
# COMPACT_ATOMS: atom_id res chain seq x y z
N MET A 1 -27.36 -48.23 -72.57
CA MET A 1 -27.22 -47.44 -73.82
C MET A 1 -25.79 -47.61 -74.37
N LYS A 2 -25.54 -47.09 -75.58
CA LYS A 2 -24.20 -46.80 -76.17
C LYS A 2 -23.27 -46.11 -75.12
N ARG A 3 -21.93 -46.20 -75.15
CA ARG A 3 -20.94 -46.89 -76.03
C ARG A 3 -19.53 -46.80 -75.38
N ASN A 4 -18.60 -47.70 -75.78
CA ASN A 4 -17.19 -47.50 -76.20
C ASN A 4 -16.23 -46.47 -75.52
N LEU A 5 -14.89 -46.64 -75.48
CA LEU A 5 -13.97 -47.78 -75.76
C LEU A 5 -12.48 -47.32 -75.56
N LEU A 6 -11.60 -48.17 -74.99
CA LEU A 6 -10.10 -48.21 -75.12
C LEU A 6 -9.24 -46.92 -74.88
N ALA A 7 -7.90 -46.94 -74.83
CA ALA A 7 -6.87 -47.81 -74.21
C ALA A 7 -5.46 -47.29 -74.61
N VAL A 8 -4.38 -48.03 -74.23
CA VAL A 8 -2.97 -47.91 -74.73
C VAL A 8 -2.23 -46.66 -74.22
N VAL A 9 -1.16 -46.68 -73.39
CA VAL A 9 -0.03 -47.61 -73.07
C VAL A 9 1.15 -47.52 -74.08
N LEU A 10 2.38 -47.78 -73.60
CA LEU A 10 3.68 -47.81 -74.32
C LEU A 10 4.33 -46.45 -74.71
N ILE A 11 5.66 -46.33 -74.90
CA ILE A 11 6.83 -46.86 -74.14
C ILE A 11 8.12 -46.09 -74.56
N SER A 12 9.26 -46.35 -73.90
CA SER A 12 10.62 -45.80 -74.10
C SER A 12 11.17 -45.62 -75.52
N LEU A 13 12.20 -44.78 -75.69
CA LEU A 13 13.50 -44.99 -76.42
C LEU A 13 14.45 -43.80 -76.02
N SER A 14 15.76 -43.94 -75.69
CA SER A 14 16.98 -44.29 -76.48
C SER A 14 17.48 -43.16 -77.42
N LEU A 15 18.78 -42.90 -77.73
CA LEU A 15 20.13 -43.34 -77.26
C LEU A 15 21.21 -42.48 -78.02
N ILE A 16 22.53 -42.74 -77.81
CA ILE A 16 23.68 -42.42 -78.73
C ILE A 16 24.13 -40.93 -78.84
N LEU A 17 25.32 -40.55 -78.30
CA LEU A 17 26.68 -40.36 -78.94
C LEU A 17 26.80 -39.15 -79.90
N MET A 18 27.94 -38.45 -80.07
CA MET A 18 29.37 -38.69 -79.71
C MET A 18 30.01 -37.39 -79.09
N SER A 19 31.30 -36.95 -79.13
CA SER A 19 32.57 -37.31 -79.83
C SER A 19 33.85 -36.88 -79.03
N CYS A 20 34.96 -36.51 -79.70
CA CYS A 20 36.34 -36.23 -79.20
C CYS A 20 36.61 -34.72 -78.86
N SER A 21 37.76 -34.26 -78.31
CA SER A 21 39.14 -34.81 -78.25
C SER A 21 40.05 -34.27 -77.11
N LYS A 22 41.03 -35.10 -76.68
CA LYS A 22 42.48 -34.87 -76.37
C LYS A 22 43.00 -33.48 -75.92
N ASP A 23 44.01 -33.33 -75.06
CA ASP A 23 44.78 -34.24 -74.16
C ASP A 23 45.61 -33.38 -73.17
N ASN A 24 45.73 -33.79 -71.91
CA ASN A 24 47.01 -33.90 -71.16
C ASN A 24 46.77 -34.22 -69.68
N GLU A 25 47.65 -35.05 -69.09
CA GLU A 25 47.55 -35.49 -67.70
C GLU A 25 48.39 -34.62 -66.73
N VAL A 26 47.91 -34.49 -65.50
CA VAL A 26 48.74 -34.27 -64.30
C VAL A 26 48.30 -35.30 -63.27
N VAL A 27 49.25 -35.88 -62.54
CA VAL A 27 49.04 -37.05 -61.66
C VAL A 27 48.22 -36.66 -60.43
N LYS A 28 47.32 -37.56 -60.01
CA LYS A 28 46.43 -37.40 -58.86
C LYS A 28 47.13 -37.74 -57.54
N GLU A 29 47.01 -36.88 -56.54
CA GLU A 29 46.83 -37.35 -55.16
C GLU A 29 45.36 -37.70 -54.92
N LYS A 30 45.06 -38.46 -53.85
CA LYS A 30 43.70 -38.90 -53.53
C LYS A 30 43.10 -38.01 -52.44
N GLU A 31 42.04 -37.29 -52.79
CA GLU A 31 41.13 -36.71 -51.80
C GLU A 31 40.19 -37.81 -51.25
N GLU A 32 39.86 -37.73 -49.96
CA GLU A 32 38.77 -38.53 -49.37
C GLU A 32 37.41 -37.97 -49.80
N PRO A 33 36.35 -38.79 -49.87
CA PRO A 33 35.01 -38.31 -50.22
C PRO A 33 34.47 -37.39 -49.11
N GLU A 34 34.09 -36.16 -49.47
CA GLU A 34 33.43 -35.24 -48.55
C GLU A 34 32.17 -35.86 -47.93
N LYS A 35 31.99 -35.67 -46.61
CA LYS A 35 30.70 -35.96 -45.97
C LYS A 35 29.64 -34.99 -46.48
N PRO A 36 28.37 -35.42 -46.64
CA PRO A 36 27.26 -34.51 -46.89
C PRO A 36 27.22 -33.43 -45.82
N THR A 37 27.23 -32.17 -46.24
CA THR A 37 27.12 -31.02 -45.33
C THR A 37 25.72 -30.98 -44.72
N GLU A 38 25.64 -30.92 -43.39
CA GLU A 38 24.37 -30.68 -42.71
C GLU A 38 23.80 -29.31 -43.12
N PRO A 39 22.47 -29.16 -43.25
CA PRO A 39 21.87 -27.90 -43.65
C PRO A 39 22.22 -26.81 -42.63
N VAL A 40 22.88 -25.74 -43.12
CA VAL A 40 23.36 -24.63 -42.29
C VAL A 40 22.19 -24.05 -41.50
N LYS A 41 22.24 -24.23 -40.17
CA LYS A 41 21.29 -23.66 -39.23
C LYS A 41 21.30 -22.13 -39.43
N PRO A 42 20.14 -21.46 -39.57
CA PRO A 42 20.12 -20.01 -39.70
C PRO A 42 20.80 -19.37 -38.48
N PRO A 43 21.42 -18.18 -38.63
CA PRO A 43 22.11 -17.52 -37.53
C PRO A 43 21.23 -17.45 -36.29
N VAL A 44 21.77 -17.85 -35.14
CA VAL A 44 21.10 -17.63 -33.87
C VAL A 44 21.17 -16.13 -33.61
N ASP A 45 20.02 -15.45 -33.69
CA ASP A 45 19.90 -14.03 -33.35
C ASP A 45 20.58 -13.76 -32.01
N ALA A 46 21.49 -12.79 -32.00
CA ALA A 46 22.22 -12.42 -30.80
C ALA A 46 21.23 -12.06 -29.68
N ALA A 47 21.44 -12.60 -28.48
CA ALA A 47 20.52 -12.42 -27.37
C ALA A 47 20.24 -10.92 -27.13
N PRO A 48 18.97 -10.50 -27.01
CA PRO A 48 18.61 -9.09 -27.01
C PRO A 48 19.30 -8.34 -25.87
N VAL A 49 20.00 -7.27 -26.21
CA VAL A 49 20.66 -6.38 -25.24
C VAL A 49 19.59 -5.58 -24.51
N TRP A 50 19.45 -5.84 -23.21
CA TRP A 50 18.50 -5.18 -22.33
C TRP A 50 19.13 -3.96 -21.65
N SER A 51 18.45 -2.81 -21.69
CA SER A 51 18.88 -1.58 -21.03
C SER A 51 17.73 -0.91 -20.27
N SER A 52 18.06 0.02 -19.36
CA SER A 52 17.10 0.83 -18.62
C SER A 52 17.71 2.21 -18.31
N ASP A 53 16.85 3.18 -17.99
CA ASP A 53 17.23 4.52 -17.54
C ASP A 53 17.58 4.59 -16.03
N ARG A 54 17.50 3.46 -15.31
CA ARG A 54 17.77 3.37 -13.87
C ARG A 54 18.23 1.97 -13.42
N GLU A 55 18.81 1.91 -12.24
CA GLU A 55 19.19 0.65 -11.60
C GLU A 55 17.97 -0.23 -11.23
N LYS A 56 16.96 0.34 -10.56
CA LYS A 56 15.85 -0.44 -9.96
C LYS A 56 14.69 -0.60 -10.94
N ASN A 57 14.44 -1.82 -11.39
CA ASN A 57 13.42 -2.15 -12.40
C ASN A 57 12.43 -3.19 -11.87
N LEU A 58 11.18 -3.13 -12.36
CA LEU A 58 10.18 -4.16 -12.08
C LEU A 58 10.67 -5.47 -12.71
N ASN A 59 10.90 -6.49 -11.90
CA ASN A 59 11.26 -7.80 -12.41
C ASN A 59 9.97 -8.51 -12.85
N ILE A 60 9.70 -8.52 -14.16
CA ILE A 60 8.54 -9.23 -14.72
C ILE A 60 8.93 -10.67 -15.00
N VAL A 61 8.27 -11.59 -14.31
CA VAL A 61 8.44 -13.04 -14.43
C VAL A 61 7.22 -13.63 -15.13
N TYR A 62 7.43 -14.47 -16.13
CA TYR A 62 6.38 -15.32 -16.72
C TYR A 62 6.61 -16.76 -16.24
N PHE A 63 5.82 -17.20 -15.26
CA PHE A 63 6.00 -18.47 -14.56
C PHE A 63 5.04 -19.52 -15.10
N VAL A 64 5.60 -20.62 -15.62
CA VAL A 64 4.86 -21.66 -16.34
C VAL A 64 4.98 -22.99 -15.58
N PRO A 65 3.89 -23.51 -14.97
CA PRO A 65 3.88 -24.83 -14.35
C PRO A 65 4.30 -25.96 -15.29
N SER A 66 4.81 -27.07 -14.74
CA SER A 66 5.44 -28.15 -15.52
C SER A 66 4.50 -28.87 -16.50
N ASP A 67 3.18 -28.73 -16.31
CA ASP A 67 2.11 -29.33 -17.10
C ASP A 67 1.23 -28.28 -17.81
N LEU A 68 1.85 -27.14 -18.12
CA LEU A 68 1.33 -26.06 -18.96
C LEU A 68 2.41 -25.56 -19.94
N ASP A 69 1.98 -24.78 -20.92
CA ASP A 69 2.88 -24.06 -21.81
C ASP A 69 2.54 -22.56 -21.87
N THR A 70 3.45 -21.77 -22.46
CA THR A 70 3.26 -20.32 -22.63
C THR A 70 2.10 -20.01 -23.57
N LEU A 71 1.29 -19.00 -23.28
CA LEU A 71 0.26 -18.56 -24.22
C LEU A 71 0.89 -17.87 -25.45
N PRO A 72 0.35 -18.05 -26.66
CA PRO A 72 0.92 -17.48 -27.89
C PRO A 72 1.24 -15.99 -27.78
N LEU A 73 2.43 -15.62 -28.27
CA LEU A 73 2.92 -14.25 -28.36
C LEU A 73 2.95 -13.46 -27.03
N TYR A 74 2.96 -14.12 -25.86
CA TYR A 74 2.94 -13.44 -24.54
C TYR A 74 4.00 -12.33 -24.43
N GLN A 75 5.23 -12.57 -24.89
CA GLN A 75 6.31 -11.58 -24.87
C GLN A 75 5.93 -10.28 -25.61
N LYS A 76 5.26 -10.38 -26.77
CA LYS A 76 4.77 -9.22 -27.53
C LYS A 76 3.61 -8.56 -26.80
N ARG A 77 2.55 -9.31 -26.52
CA ARG A 77 1.29 -8.81 -25.92
C ARG A 77 1.56 -8.07 -24.61
N LEU A 78 2.35 -8.67 -23.73
CA LEU A 78 2.71 -8.08 -22.44
C LEU A 78 3.67 -6.90 -22.60
N SER A 79 4.67 -6.95 -23.50
CA SER A 79 5.55 -5.78 -23.72
C SER A 79 4.78 -4.54 -24.14
N GLU A 80 3.87 -4.68 -25.11
CA GLU A 80 3.04 -3.58 -25.60
C GLU A 80 2.17 -3.00 -24.48
N LEU A 81 1.58 -3.85 -23.65
CA LEU A 81 0.78 -3.45 -22.50
C LEU A 81 1.60 -2.81 -21.36
N PHE A 82 2.80 -3.31 -21.05
CA PHE A 82 3.66 -2.70 -20.02
C PHE A 82 4.27 -1.37 -20.46
N ILE A 83 4.54 -1.18 -21.76
CA ILE A 83 4.92 0.11 -22.33
C ILE A 83 3.74 1.11 -22.26
N TRP A 84 2.51 0.67 -22.57
CA TRP A 84 1.32 1.47 -22.36
C TRP A 84 1.12 1.83 -20.87
N THR A 85 1.29 0.86 -19.98
CA THR A 85 1.13 1.03 -18.53
C THR A 85 2.14 2.03 -17.97
N GLN A 86 3.41 1.96 -18.38
CA GLN A 86 4.42 2.97 -18.02
C GLN A 86 3.99 4.39 -18.40
N ASN A 87 3.40 4.57 -19.59
CA ASN A 87 2.92 5.87 -20.07
C ASN A 87 1.65 6.35 -19.34
N TRP A 88 0.76 5.44 -18.95
CA TRP A 88 -0.41 5.77 -18.11
C TRP A 88 0.01 6.19 -16.70
N PHE A 89 0.88 5.41 -16.02
CA PHE A 89 1.48 5.81 -14.74
C PHE A 89 2.22 7.14 -14.84
N LYS A 90 2.97 7.38 -15.92
CA LYS A 90 3.65 8.67 -16.18
C LYS A 90 2.67 9.83 -16.28
N ALA A 91 1.56 9.66 -17.00
CA ALA A 91 0.54 10.69 -17.13
C ALA A 91 -0.09 11.03 -15.77
N GLU A 92 -0.35 10.02 -14.95
CA GLU A 92 -0.94 10.18 -13.62
C GLU A 92 0.03 10.78 -12.59
N MET A 93 1.30 10.39 -12.59
CA MET A 93 2.33 11.05 -11.78
C MET A 93 2.49 12.52 -12.17
N LYS A 94 2.44 12.84 -13.47
CA LYS A 94 2.44 14.21 -13.99
C LYS A 94 1.20 15.00 -13.56
N ARG A 95 0.01 14.40 -13.66
CA ARG A 95 -1.27 15.01 -13.26
C ARG A 95 -1.32 15.35 -11.77
N ASN A 96 -0.71 14.52 -10.92
CA ASN A 96 -0.61 14.75 -9.47
C ASN A 96 0.65 15.55 -9.05
N GLY A 97 1.37 16.16 -10.00
CA GLY A 97 2.45 17.12 -9.70
C GLY A 97 3.85 16.53 -9.43
N TYR A 98 4.05 15.22 -9.61
CA TYR A 98 5.33 14.53 -9.36
C TYR A 98 6.25 14.47 -10.59
N GLY A 99 5.89 15.15 -11.68
CA GLY A 99 6.58 15.08 -12.97
C GLY A 99 6.39 13.74 -13.67
N GLU A 100 7.19 13.48 -14.71
CA GLU A 100 7.03 12.31 -15.59
C GLU A 100 7.65 11.01 -15.05
N LYS A 101 7.54 10.78 -13.74
CA LYS A 101 7.98 9.54 -13.08
C LYS A 101 7.09 8.36 -13.50
N THR A 102 7.71 7.19 -13.65
CA THR A 102 7.04 5.89 -13.85
C THR A 102 7.98 4.77 -13.38
N PHE A 103 7.48 3.57 -13.15
CA PHE A 103 8.31 2.42 -12.73
C PHE A 103 9.33 2.02 -13.80
N GLY A 104 10.55 1.65 -13.40
CA GLY A 104 11.59 1.15 -14.30
C GLY A 104 11.23 -0.17 -14.96
N LEU A 105 11.63 -0.32 -16.23
CA LEU A 105 11.59 -1.57 -16.99
C LEU A 105 12.86 -1.70 -17.82
N TYR A 106 13.46 -2.89 -17.83
CA TYR A 106 14.43 -3.26 -18.86
C TYR A 106 13.72 -3.39 -20.22
N LYS A 107 14.26 -2.72 -21.24
CA LYS A 107 13.75 -2.75 -22.61
C LYS A 107 14.85 -3.17 -23.59
N ASP A 108 14.44 -3.63 -24.76
CA ASP A 108 15.36 -3.86 -25.87
C ASP A 108 15.82 -2.53 -26.50
N GLN A 109 16.83 -2.60 -27.37
CA GLN A 109 17.35 -1.43 -28.08
C GLN A 109 16.31 -0.67 -28.92
N THR A 110 15.20 -1.31 -29.33
CA THR A 110 14.11 -0.61 -30.04
C THR A 110 13.09 0.06 -29.11
N GLY A 111 13.14 -0.22 -27.81
CA GLY A 111 12.18 0.24 -26.80
C GLY A 111 10.79 -0.40 -26.89
N LYS A 112 10.61 -1.45 -27.71
CA LYS A 112 9.32 -2.09 -28.03
C LYS A 112 9.10 -3.42 -27.32
N LYS A 113 10.15 -4.06 -26.82
CA LYS A 113 10.10 -5.27 -26.00
C LYS A 113 10.53 -4.93 -24.58
N VAL A 114 9.91 -5.58 -23.60
CA VAL A 114 10.26 -5.52 -22.18
C VAL A 114 10.93 -6.85 -21.79
N LYS A 115 11.92 -6.82 -20.89
CA LYS A 115 12.54 -8.06 -20.39
C LYS A 115 11.52 -8.83 -19.54
N ILE A 116 11.10 -9.99 -20.05
CA ILE A 116 10.18 -10.90 -19.37
C ILE A 116 10.93 -12.20 -19.09
N ILE A 117 11.23 -12.44 -17.81
CA ILE A 117 12.04 -13.57 -17.34
C ILE A 117 11.15 -14.80 -17.30
N THR A 118 11.39 -15.78 -18.18
CA THR A 118 10.49 -16.93 -18.34
C THR A 118 11.02 -18.11 -17.55
N ILE A 119 10.27 -18.54 -16.53
CA ILE A 119 10.65 -19.61 -15.60
C ILE A 119 9.66 -20.75 -15.78
N ARG A 120 10.15 -21.95 -16.09
CA ARG A 120 9.34 -23.18 -16.02
C ARG A 120 9.47 -23.78 -14.63
N GLY A 121 8.36 -23.84 -13.89
CA GLY A 121 8.31 -24.44 -12.57
C GLY A 121 8.41 -25.96 -12.63
N VAL A 122 8.91 -26.58 -11.56
CA VAL A 122 9.20 -28.03 -11.52
C VAL A 122 7.99 -28.89 -11.15
N LYS A 123 6.93 -28.27 -10.63
CA LYS A 123 5.67 -28.92 -10.20
C LYS A 123 4.53 -28.64 -11.20
N PRO A 124 3.47 -29.48 -11.25
CA PRO A 124 2.28 -29.20 -12.05
C PRO A 124 1.42 -28.09 -11.45
N LYS A 125 0.51 -27.50 -12.25
CA LYS A 125 -0.38 -26.38 -11.89
C LYS A 125 -1.19 -26.59 -10.61
N ALA A 126 -1.53 -27.83 -10.29
CA ALA A 126 -2.20 -28.21 -9.04
C ALA A 126 -1.36 -27.98 -7.76
N GLN A 127 -0.08 -27.64 -7.88
CA GLN A 127 0.82 -27.28 -6.78
C GLN A 127 1.07 -25.77 -6.67
N TYR A 128 0.47 -24.96 -7.56
CA TYR A 128 0.45 -23.49 -7.43
C TYR A 128 -0.99 -22.94 -7.54
N PRO A 129 -1.97 -23.45 -6.75
CA PRO A 129 -3.33 -22.92 -6.73
C PRO A 129 -3.39 -21.45 -6.28
N TYR A 130 -4.50 -20.76 -6.57
CA TYR A 130 -4.77 -19.41 -6.07
C TYR A 130 -4.54 -19.30 -4.55
N GLU A 131 -5.23 -20.12 -3.75
CA GLU A 131 -5.03 -20.18 -2.30
C GLU A 131 -3.72 -20.90 -1.96
N GLY A 132 -2.80 -20.21 -1.28
CA GLY A 132 -1.55 -20.79 -0.75
C GLY A 132 -0.45 -21.09 -1.78
N GLY A 133 -0.73 -21.10 -3.09
CA GLY A 133 0.28 -21.42 -4.11
C GLY A 133 1.40 -20.38 -4.28
N ALA A 134 1.20 -19.14 -3.83
CA ALA A 134 2.18 -18.06 -3.99
C ALA A 134 3.55 -18.38 -3.36
N GLY A 135 3.58 -19.05 -2.20
CA GLY A 135 4.84 -19.47 -1.57
C GLY A 135 5.66 -20.40 -2.46
N ALA A 136 5.02 -21.44 -3.00
CA ALA A 136 5.67 -22.41 -3.89
C ALA A 136 6.17 -21.77 -5.21
N VAL A 137 5.49 -20.74 -5.72
CA VAL A 137 5.97 -19.94 -6.85
C VAL A 137 7.16 -19.06 -6.44
N MET A 138 7.08 -18.40 -5.29
CA MET A 138 8.17 -17.55 -4.77
C MET A 138 9.46 -18.33 -4.51
N ASP A 139 9.38 -19.55 -3.99
CA ASP A 139 10.55 -20.39 -3.75
C ASP A 139 11.34 -20.61 -5.06
N GLU A 140 10.64 -20.99 -6.13
CA GLU A 140 11.23 -21.32 -7.42
C GLU A 140 11.73 -20.05 -8.16
N VAL A 141 11.01 -18.92 -8.03
CA VAL A 141 11.45 -17.62 -8.55
C VAL A 141 12.67 -17.07 -7.78
N ASN A 142 12.74 -17.24 -6.46
CA ASN A 142 13.90 -16.85 -5.67
C ASN A 142 15.11 -17.77 -5.90
N ALA A 143 14.89 -19.06 -6.16
CA ALA A 143 15.93 -19.99 -6.58
C ALA A 143 16.52 -19.61 -7.95
N HIS A 144 15.67 -19.21 -8.91
CA HIS A 144 16.12 -18.65 -10.19
C HIS A 144 16.97 -17.39 -9.98
N PHE A 145 16.50 -16.42 -9.20
CA PHE A 145 17.26 -15.20 -8.93
C PHE A 145 18.54 -15.42 -8.11
N SER A 146 18.61 -16.48 -7.31
CA SER A 146 19.83 -16.87 -6.59
C SER A 146 20.86 -17.49 -7.53
N LYS A 147 20.41 -18.20 -8.57
CA LYS A 147 21.26 -18.76 -9.64
C LYS A 147 21.67 -17.71 -10.69
N TYR A 148 20.81 -16.73 -10.95
CA TYR A 148 21.01 -15.68 -11.95
C TYR A 148 20.80 -14.28 -11.34
N PRO A 149 21.66 -13.84 -10.39
CA PRO A 149 21.45 -12.60 -9.64
C PRO A 149 21.44 -11.34 -10.50
N SER A 150 22.12 -11.34 -11.65
CA SER A 150 22.09 -10.24 -12.63
C SER A 150 20.73 -10.06 -13.32
N GLU A 151 19.75 -10.95 -13.13
CA GLU A 151 18.40 -10.76 -13.62
C GLU A 151 17.48 -10.01 -12.66
N LYS A 152 17.87 -9.84 -11.39
CA LYS A 152 17.10 -9.11 -10.38
C LYS A 152 17.74 -7.74 -10.12
N SER A 153 17.04 -6.64 -10.40
CA SER A 153 17.57 -5.29 -10.11
C SER A 153 16.73 -4.45 -9.16
N GLY A 154 15.40 -4.60 -9.19
CA GLY A 154 14.50 -4.13 -8.12
C GLY A 154 14.22 -5.20 -7.07
N SER A 155 13.65 -4.80 -5.93
CA SER A 155 13.06 -5.71 -4.94
C SER A 155 11.59 -6.08 -5.26
N HIS A 156 10.94 -5.32 -6.15
CA HIS A 156 9.58 -5.57 -6.64
C HIS A 156 9.53 -6.63 -7.75
N ILE A 157 8.60 -7.58 -7.66
CA ILE A 157 8.46 -8.68 -8.62
C ILE A 157 6.98 -8.84 -9.02
N LEU A 158 6.70 -8.82 -10.33
CA LEU A 158 5.41 -9.19 -10.89
C LEU A 158 5.52 -10.57 -11.53
N VAL A 159 4.76 -11.54 -11.01
CA VAL A 159 4.69 -12.89 -11.56
C VAL A 159 3.40 -13.07 -12.35
N ILE A 160 3.53 -13.44 -13.61
CA ILE A 160 2.43 -13.66 -14.54
C ILE A 160 2.38 -15.15 -14.89
N ILE A 161 1.24 -15.79 -14.69
CA ILE A 161 1.06 -17.24 -14.85
C ILE A 161 0.02 -17.50 -15.96
N PRO A 162 0.24 -18.43 -16.92
CA PRO A 162 -0.81 -18.83 -17.86
C PRO A 162 -2.07 -19.30 -17.14
N ARG A 163 -3.26 -18.82 -17.53
CA ARG A 163 -4.55 -19.35 -17.03
C ARG A 163 -4.63 -20.87 -17.13
N TYR A 164 -5.12 -21.55 -16.09
CA TYR A 164 -5.13 -23.02 -16.01
C TYR A 164 -6.27 -23.65 -16.83
N GLN A 165 -7.30 -22.87 -17.12
CA GLN A 165 -8.53 -23.26 -17.81
C GLN A 165 -9.15 -22.05 -18.52
N THR A 166 -10.06 -22.27 -19.47
CA THR A 166 -10.74 -21.22 -20.25
C THR A 166 -12.09 -20.78 -19.68
N ASN A 167 -12.80 -21.66 -18.95
CA ASN A 167 -14.17 -21.40 -18.52
C ASN A 167 -14.49 -22.11 -17.19
N PRO A 168 -14.73 -21.38 -16.08
CA PRO A 168 -14.38 -19.97 -15.91
C PRO A 168 -12.86 -19.77 -16.02
N ILE A 169 -12.39 -18.62 -16.47
CA ILE A 169 -10.95 -18.30 -16.46
C ILE A 169 -10.49 -18.24 -15.00
N GLY A 170 -9.36 -18.89 -14.70
CA GLY A 170 -8.76 -18.95 -13.37
C GLY A 170 -7.49 -19.80 -13.36
N GLY A 171 -6.87 -19.96 -12.20
CA GLY A 171 -5.68 -20.78 -12.05
C GLY A 171 -4.91 -20.53 -10.76
N GLY A 172 -3.68 -20.06 -10.91
CA GLY A 172 -2.79 -19.75 -9.79
C GLY A 172 -3.07 -18.39 -9.12
N PRO A 173 -2.16 -17.94 -8.24
CA PRO A 173 -2.28 -16.69 -7.48
C PRO A 173 -2.64 -15.46 -8.33
N PHE A 174 -3.52 -14.62 -7.79
CA PHE A 174 -3.90 -13.33 -8.35
C PHE A 174 -4.17 -12.35 -7.20
N TYR A 175 -3.09 -11.77 -6.66
CA TYR A 175 -3.11 -10.83 -5.54
C TYR A 175 -1.74 -10.13 -5.39
N GLY A 176 -1.73 -8.96 -4.75
CA GLY A 176 -0.53 -8.38 -4.14
C GLY A 176 -0.11 -9.10 -2.85
N MET A 177 1.21 -9.18 -2.59
CA MET A 177 1.76 -9.67 -1.32
C MET A 177 3.10 -8.98 -1.01
N GLY A 178 3.05 -7.89 -0.23
CA GLY A 178 4.21 -7.04 0.01
C GLY A 178 4.72 -6.42 -1.30
N ARG A 179 5.98 -6.66 -1.65
CA ARG A 179 6.57 -6.21 -2.94
C ARG A 179 6.48 -7.26 -4.06
N TRP A 180 5.74 -8.35 -3.84
CA TRP A 180 5.33 -9.27 -4.89
C TRP A 180 3.92 -8.96 -5.35
N CYS A 181 3.62 -9.27 -6.59
CA CYS A 181 2.27 -9.30 -7.13
C CYS A 181 2.13 -10.45 -8.12
N PHE A 182 0.96 -11.07 -8.13
CA PHE A 182 0.66 -12.24 -8.96
C PHE A 182 -0.53 -11.92 -9.87
N ALA A 183 -0.46 -12.37 -11.12
CA ALA A 183 -1.51 -12.18 -12.11
C ALA A 183 -1.58 -13.36 -13.08
N LEU A 184 -2.70 -13.47 -13.81
CA LEU A 184 -2.87 -14.45 -14.87
C LEU A 184 -2.70 -13.81 -16.26
N ASP A 185 -2.06 -14.54 -17.17
CA ASP A 185 -2.11 -14.26 -18.61
C ASP A 185 -3.29 -14.98 -19.26
N THR A 186 -3.92 -14.33 -20.24
CA THR A 186 -4.99 -14.90 -21.08
C THR A 186 -4.83 -14.42 -22.51
N GLU A 187 -5.42 -15.12 -23.48
CA GLU A 187 -5.49 -14.67 -24.89
C GLU A 187 -6.26 -13.36 -25.06
N GLY A 188 -7.08 -12.98 -24.06
CA GLY A 188 -7.76 -11.70 -23.96
C GLY A 188 -6.82 -10.54 -23.58
N ILE A 189 -5.69 -10.81 -22.93
CA ILE A 189 -4.68 -9.79 -22.57
C ILE A 189 -3.82 -9.47 -23.79
N ASP A 190 -4.34 -8.59 -24.64
CA ASP A 190 -3.71 -8.09 -25.87
C ASP A 190 -4.14 -6.63 -26.04
N ILE A 191 -3.22 -5.73 -26.38
CA ILE A 191 -3.50 -4.29 -26.49
C ILE A 191 -4.57 -3.97 -27.53
N LYS A 192 -4.77 -4.82 -28.55
CA LYS A 192 -5.85 -4.68 -29.54
C LYS A 192 -7.26 -4.79 -28.94
N ASN A 193 -7.40 -5.37 -27.75
CA ASN A 193 -8.67 -5.58 -27.05
C ASN A 193 -9.00 -4.42 -26.07
N MET A 194 -8.13 -3.41 -25.97
CA MET A 194 -8.39 -2.20 -25.19
C MET A 194 -9.59 -1.44 -25.76
N GLY A 195 -10.41 -0.84 -24.89
CA GLY A 195 -11.67 -0.19 -25.25
C GLY A 195 -12.84 -1.14 -25.55
N THR A 196 -12.62 -2.46 -25.63
CA THR A 196 -13.71 -3.41 -25.89
C THR A 196 -14.64 -3.57 -24.68
N THR A 197 -15.93 -3.78 -24.95
CA THR A 197 -16.95 -3.99 -23.90
C THR A 197 -16.83 -5.35 -23.21
N ASN A 198 -16.26 -6.34 -23.90
CA ASN A 198 -16.04 -7.71 -23.44
C ASN A 198 -15.10 -7.73 -22.21
N GLY A 199 -15.59 -8.27 -21.09
CA GLY A 199 -14.85 -8.25 -19.81
C GLY A 199 -13.50 -8.97 -19.80
N GLY A 200 -13.24 -9.84 -20.79
CA GLY A 200 -12.04 -10.69 -20.87
C GLY A 200 -10.70 -9.94 -21.05
N PHE A 201 -10.71 -8.68 -21.52
CA PHE A 201 -9.53 -7.81 -21.41
C PHE A 201 -9.51 -7.13 -20.05
N THR A 202 -10.51 -6.26 -19.81
CA THR A 202 -10.53 -5.32 -18.67
C THR A 202 -10.39 -6.01 -17.32
N GLY A 203 -11.16 -7.08 -17.05
CA GLY A 203 -11.13 -7.74 -15.73
C GLY A 203 -9.79 -8.39 -15.41
N TRP A 204 -9.05 -8.88 -16.41
CA TRP A 204 -7.77 -9.56 -16.19
C TRP A 204 -6.57 -8.60 -16.30
N PHE A 205 -6.56 -7.69 -17.28
CA PHE A 205 -5.51 -6.68 -17.39
C PHE A 205 -5.64 -5.57 -16.34
N GLY A 206 -6.85 -5.04 -16.12
CA GLY A 206 -7.11 -4.07 -15.06
C GLY A 206 -6.85 -4.64 -13.67
N GLY A 207 -7.21 -5.90 -13.43
CA GLY A 207 -6.80 -6.64 -12.24
C GLY A 207 -5.28 -6.78 -12.13
N MET A 208 -4.57 -7.21 -13.18
CA MET A 208 -3.10 -7.30 -13.19
C MET A 208 -2.42 -5.98 -12.81
N ILE A 209 -2.99 -4.83 -13.22
CA ILE A 209 -2.44 -3.51 -12.88
C ILE A 209 -2.86 -3.05 -11.46
N HIS A 210 -4.01 -3.48 -10.93
CA HIS A 210 -4.38 -3.31 -9.51
C HIS A 210 -3.45 -4.12 -8.60
N GLU A 211 -3.20 -5.39 -8.91
CA GLU A 211 -2.23 -6.21 -8.16
C GLU A 211 -0.80 -5.65 -8.28
N LEU A 212 -0.43 -5.12 -9.45
CA LEU A 212 0.82 -4.36 -9.59
C LEU A 212 0.83 -3.11 -8.69
N GLY A 213 -0.28 -2.41 -8.53
CA GLY A 213 -0.44 -1.32 -7.55
C GLY A 213 -0.07 -1.76 -6.13
N HIS A 214 -0.66 -2.87 -5.64
CA HIS A 214 -0.28 -3.45 -4.36
C HIS A 214 1.21 -3.83 -4.30
N GLY A 215 1.70 -4.50 -5.34
CA GLY A 215 3.11 -4.83 -5.48
C GLY A 215 4.03 -3.62 -5.46
N LEU A 216 3.55 -2.42 -5.81
CA LEU A 216 4.23 -1.12 -5.74
C LEU A 216 4.04 -0.38 -4.39
N ASN A 217 3.57 -1.08 -3.35
CA ASN A 217 3.23 -0.60 -2.00
C ASN A 217 1.93 0.22 -1.88
N LEU A 218 0.99 0.15 -2.84
CA LEU A 218 -0.29 0.87 -2.73
C LEU A 218 -1.32 0.10 -1.90
N PRO A 219 -1.94 0.72 -0.87
CA PRO A 219 -3.14 0.18 -0.20
C PRO A 219 -4.39 0.41 -1.05
N HIS A 220 -5.52 -0.20 -0.66
CA HIS A 220 -6.82 0.15 -1.24
C HIS A 220 -7.17 1.61 -0.92
N ASN A 221 -7.84 2.28 -1.86
CA ASN A 221 -8.41 3.62 -1.66
C ASN A 221 -9.39 4.00 -2.76
N ARG A 222 -10.41 4.79 -2.39
CA ARG A 222 -11.53 5.24 -3.21
C ARG A 222 -11.44 6.72 -3.54
N GLN A 223 -11.86 7.08 -4.75
CA GLN A 223 -11.98 8.46 -5.19
C GLN A 223 -13.00 9.25 -4.37
N LYS A 224 -12.75 10.55 -4.27
CA LYS A 224 -13.71 11.54 -3.75
C LYS A 224 -14.97 11.62 -4.62
N VAL A 225 -16.07 12.12 -4.07
CA VAL A 225 -17.33 12.35 -4.83
C VAL A 225 -17.09 13.29 -6.02
N SER A 226 -16.32 14.37 -5.86
CA SER A 226 -15.97 15.31 -6.93
C SER A 226 -15.08 14.70 -8.03
N GLU A 227 -14.13 13.83 -7.63
CA GLU A 227 -13.21 13.14 -8.54
C GLU A 227 -13.93 12.10 -9.41
N GLY A 228 -14.94 11.39 -8.87
CA GLY A 228 -15.66 10.34 -9.59
C GLY A 228 -16.26 10.76 -10.93
N ASN A 229 -16.84 11.98 -10.99
CA ASN A 229 -17.44 12.53 -12.21
C ASN A 229 -16.40 12.93 -13.27
N THR A 230 -15.20 13.32 -12.84
CA THR A 230 -14.18 13.92 -13.70
C THR A 230 -13.10 12.92 -14.13
N LEU A 231 -12.64 12.08 -13.21
CA LEU A 231 -11.54 11.11 -13.37
C LEU A 231 -12.00 9.65 -13.39
N GLY A 232 -13.24 9.34 -13.02
CA GLY A 232 -13.78 7.98 -13.02
C GLY A 232 -13.44 7.21 -11.74
N MET A 233 -13.01 5.94 -11.86
CA MET A 233 -12.69 5.10 -10.70
C MET A 233 -11.20 5.15 -10.35
N ALA A 234 -10.88 5.20 -9.05
CA ALA A 234 -9.52 4.99 -8.57
C ALA A 234 -9.09 3.54 -8.88
N LEU A 235 -7.87 3.35 -9.39
CA LEU A 235 -7.31 2.01 -9.68
C LEU A 235 -7.40 1.10 -8.47
N MET A 236 -7.03 1.62 -7.29
CA MET A 236 -6.98 0.91 -6.02
C MET A 236 -8.36 0.80 -5.31
N TRP A 237 -9.45 1.10 -6.03
CA TRP A 237 -10.81 0.69 -5.70
C TRP A 237 -11.27 -0.34 -6.74
N ALA A 238 -12.45 -0.17 -7.33
CA ALA A 238 -12.99 -0.98 -8.43
C ALA A 238 -12.39 -0.63 -9.81
N GLY A 239 -11.30 0.15 -9.87
CA GLY A 239 -10.66 0.55 -11.12
C GLY A 239 -10.05 -0.62 -11.91
N ASN A 240 -9.82 -1.75 -11.25
CA ASN A 240 -9.54 -3.04 -11.91
C ASN A 240 -10.62 -3.44 -12.95
N SER A 241 -11.87 -3.01 -12.76
CA SER A 241 -13.01 -3.29 -13.64
C SER A 241 -13.18 -2.27 -14.78
N THR A 242 -12.40 -1.18 -14.78
CA THR A 242 -12.52 -0.06 -15.71
C THR A 242 -11.25 0.26 -16.51
N LEU A 243 -10.05 -0.15 -16.07
CA LEU A 243 -8.79 0.25 -16.69
C LEU A 243 -8.70 -0.16 -18.16
N GLY A 244 -8.53 0.83 -19.05
CA GLY A 244 -8.49 0.61 -20.49
C GLY A 244 -9.87 0.39 -21.14
N LYS A 245 -10.97 0.62 -20.41
CA LYS A 245 -12.37 0.58 -20.92
C LYS A 245 -13.12 1.88 -20.64
N THR A 246 -13.01 2.42 -19.44
CA THR A 246 -13.56 3.71 -19.01
C THR A 246 -12.54 4.49 -18.18
N LYS A 247 -12.86 5.75 -17.84
CA LYS A 247 -11.95 6.61 -17.05
C LYS A 247 -11.53 5.91 -15.74
N THR A 248 -10.22 5.79 -15.57
CA THR A 248 -9.57 5.11 -14.45
C THR A 248 -8.28 5.86 -14.12
N PHE A 249 -7.98 6.09 -12.84
CA PHE A 249 -6.95 7.02 -12.41
C PHE A 249 -6.23 6.57 -11.11
N LEU A 250 -5.08 7.16 -10.80
CA LEU A 250 -4.35 7.03 -9.52
C LEU A 250 -4.63 8.25 -8.64
N THR A 251 -4.98 8.04 -7.38
CA THR A 251 -5.23 9.15 -6.46
C THR A 251 -3.94 9.93 -6.15
N ALA A 252 -4.09 11.13 -5.58
CA ALA A 252 -2.93 11.89 -5.11
C ALA A 252 -2.13 11.11 -4.04
N ALA A 253 -2.80 10.26 -3.25
CA ALA A 253 -2.18 9.40 -2.25
C ALA A 253 -1.39 8.25 -2.89
N ASP A 254 -1.93 7.60 -3.93
CA ASP A 254 -1.19 6.64 -4.73
C ASP A 254 0.11 7.26 -5.26
N CYS A 255 0.00 8.41 -5.94
CA CYS A 255 1.14 9.08 -6.54
C CYS A 255 2.17 9.58 -5.52
N ALA A 256 1.76 9.92 -4.29
CA ALA A 256 2.66 10.26 -3.19
C ALA A 256 3.52 9.06 -2.76
N VAL A 257 2.92 7.87 -2.62
CA VAL A 257 3.66 6.63 -2.34
C VAL A 257 4.58 6.28 -3.50
N LEU A 258 4.08 6.30 -4.74
CA LEU A 258 4.87 5.99 -5.94
C LEU A 258 6.04 6.96 -6.12
N ASN A 259 5.92 8.24 -5.76
CA ASN A 259 7.01 9.21 -5.80
C ASN A 259 8.25 8.76 -5.01
N THR A 260 8.05 8.00 -3.93
CA THR A 260 9.10 7.46 -3.06
C THR A 260 9.33 5.94 -3.23
N ASN A 261 8.65 5.29 -4.17
CA ASN A 261 8.92 3.90 -4.55
C ASN A 261 10.27 3.79 -5.30
N GLU A 262 11.05 2.74 -5.03
CA GLU A 262 12.39 2.55 -5.62
C GLU A 262 12.38 2.52 -7.16
N LEU A 263 11.32 1.97 -7.77
CA LEU A 263 11.23 1.84 -9.23
C LEU A 263 10.95 3.17 -9.93
N PHE A 264 10.40 4.17 -9.24
CA PHE A 264 9.95 5.44 -9.81
C PHE A 264 11.03 6.52 -9.83
N ASN A 265 12.22 6.18 -9.35
CA ASN A 265 13.35 7.09 -9.20
C ASN A 265 14.56 6.57 -9.98
N ILE A 266 15.44 7.49 -10.39
CA ILE A 266 16.69 7.18 -11.10
C ILE A 266 17.92 7.20 -10.17
N ASP A 267 17.71 7.46 -8.87
CA ASP A 267 18.76 7.41 -7.86
C ASP A 267 19.00 5.98 -7.34
N ASN A 268 20.09 5.80 -6.61
CA ASN A 268 20.55 4.50 -6.11
C ASN A 268 20.67 4.43 -4.59
N LYS A 269 19.89 5.24 -3.86
CA LYS A 269 19.88 5.20 -2.39
C LYS A 269 19.26 3.90 -1.86
N THR A 270 19.43 3.65 -0.55
CA THR A 270 18.79 2.51 0.12
C THR A 270 17.31 2.79 0.37
N TYR A 271 16.44 2.01 -0.28
CA TYR A 271 15.00 2.03 -0.08
C TYR A 271 14.53 1.04 1.01
N TYR A 272 13.34 1.27 1.55
CA TYR A 272 12.61 0.38 2.47
C TYR A 272 13.34 0.01 3.77
N GLY A 273 14.33 0.81 4.18
CA GLY A 273 14.95 0.74 5.51
C GLY A 273 13.99 1.18 6.61
N ASN A 274 14.29 0.79 7.86
CA ASN A 274 13.49 1.17 9.02
C ASN A 274 13.38 2.70 9.17
N VAL A 275 12.24 3.15 9.70
CA VAL A 275 11.93 4.54 10.02
C VAL A 275 11.29 4.62 11.40
N ASN A 276 11.88 5.45 12.25
CA ASN A 276 11.35 5.81 13.55
C ASN A 276 10.62 7.15 13.40
N ALA A 277 9.29 7.10 13.40
CA ALA A 277 8.45 8.28 13.29
C ALA A 277 7.21 8.16 14.18
N SER A 278 6.68 9.32 14.57
CA SER A 278 5.55 9.50 15.49
C SER A 278 4.76 10.75 15.12
N ILE A 279 3.46 10.78 15.44
CA ILE A 279 2.67 12.01 15.49
C ILE A 279 2.76 12.54 16.92
N GLU A 280 3.45 13.67 17.12
CA GLU A 280 3.68 14.26 18.45
C GLU A 280 2.46 15.06 18.92
N SER A 281 1.62 15.55 17.99
CA SER A 281 0.33 16.18 18.30
C SER A 281 -0.58 16.18 17.09
N ILE A 282 -1.90 16.06 17.32
CA ILE A 282 -2.93 16.21 16.28
C ILE A 282 -4.10 17.03 16.82
N TYR A 283 -4.71 17.80 15.94
CA TYR A 283 -5.93 18.56 16.17
C TYR A 283 -6.83 18.40 14.96
N ALA A 284 -8.10 18.06 15.20
CA ALA A 284 -9.14 18.11 14.18
C ALA A 284 -10.33 18.92 14.67
N LYS A 285 -10.99 19.64 13.76
CA LYS A 285 -12.33 20.21 13.97
C LYS A 285 -13.16 20.09 12.70
N PHE A 286 -14.48 20.05 12.85
CA PHE A 286 -15.39 20.30 11.76
C PHE A 286 -15.73 21.79 11.72
N ASN A 287 -15.58 22.41 10.56
CA ASN A 287 -15.91 23.81 10.35
C ASN A 287 -17.26 23.92 9.63
N HIS A 288 -18.30 24.24 10.39
CA HIS A 288 -19.67 24.40 9.89
C HIS A 288 -19.83 25.49 8.81
N ALA A 289 -18.91 26.47 8.73
CA ALA A 289 -18.99 27.54 7.74
C ALA A 289 -18.41 27.16 6.37
N SER A 290 -17.40 26.28 6.32
CA SER A 290 -16.81 25.78 5.07
C SER A 290 -17.28 24.38 4.67
N GLY A 291 -17.84 23.61 5.62
CA GLY A 291 -18.15 22.18 5.40
C GLY A 291 -16.91 21.27 5.43
N ASN A 292 -15.79 21.77 5.95
CA ASN A 292 -14.51 21.05 5.95
C ASN A 292 -14.20 20.41 7.31
N LEU A 293 -13.67 19.19 7.26
CA LEU A 293 -12.87 18.60 8.31
C LEU A 293 -11.46 19.21 8.21
N GLU A 294 -11.13 20.12 9.12
CA GLU A 294 -9.80 20.71 9.26
C GLU A 294 -8.94 19.80 10.16
N VAL A 295 -7.78 19.35 9.69
CA VAL A 295 -6.84 18.51 10.45
C VAL A 295 -5.44 19.11 10.37
N LYS A 296 -4.78 19.29 11.52
CA LYS A 296 -3.41 19.79 11.62
C LYS A 296 -2.66 19.11 12.76
N GLY A 297 -1.33 19.14 12.73
CA GLY A 297 -0.52 18.49 13.74
C GLY A 297 0.98 18.61 13.53
N ARG A 298 1.74 17.94 14.39
CA ARG A 298 3.20 17.79 14.29
C ARG A 298 3.57 16.32 14.29
N PHE A 299 4.64 16.00 13.58
CA PHE A 299 5.26 14.69 13.54
C PHE A 299 6.75 14.79 13.81
N LYS A 300 7.34 13.67 14.20
CA LYS A 300 8.78 13.48 14.33
C LYS A 300 9.17 12.30 13.46
N SER A 301 10.34 12.34 12.84
CA SER A 301 10.83 11.29 11.95
C SER A 301 12.34 11.33 11.84
N ASP A 302 13.00 10.17 11.80
CA ASP A 302 14.44 10.03 11.51
C ASP A 302 14.76 10.01 10.00
N ARG A 303 13.74 10.09 9.14
CA ARG A 303 13.84 10.31 7.69
C ARG A 303 12.98 11.47 7.24
N LYS A 304 13.35 12.13 6.13
CA LYS A 304 12.52 13.20 5.57
C LYS A 304 11.18 12.64 5.11
N VAL A 305 10.09 13.20 5.62
CA VAL A 305 8.75 12.98 5.09
C VAL A 305 8.60 13.85 3.83
N THR A 306 8.06 13.28 2.73
CA THR A 306 7.74 14.05 1.52
C THR A 306 6.27 14.46 1.49
N ASP A 307 5.40 13.64 2.08
CA ASP A 307 3.95 13.70 1.97
C ASP A 307 3.29 13.14 3.24
N VAL A 308 2.18 13.76 3.63
CA VAL A 308 1.28 13.26 4.68
C VAL A 308 -0.06 12.91 4.02
N LEU A 309 -0.47 11.65 4.14
CA LEU A 309 -1.70 11.12 3.58
C LEU A 309 -2.78 11.03 4.66
N PHE A 310 -4.03 11.25 4.27
CA PHE A 310 -5.18 11.20 5.16
C PHE A 310 -6.24 10.29 4.51
N PHE A 311 -6.37 9.07 5.04
CA PHE A 311 -7.35 8.08 4.62
C PHE A 311 -8.52 8.16 5.59
N ASN A 312 -9.72 8.41 5.09
CA ASN A 312 -10.95 8.48 5.88
C ASN A 312 -11.76 7.21 5.59
N ASP A 313 -11.78 6.28 6.54
CA ASP A 313 -12.22 4.91 6.35
C ASP A 313 -13.56 4.60 7.06
N PRO A 314 -14.71 4.51 6.36
CA PRO A 314 -16.00 4.23 6.98
C PRO A 314 -16.15 2.77 7.38
N ASN A 315 -16.41 2.51 8.66
CA ASN A 315 -16.68 1.17 9.20
C ASN A 315 -18.12 0.72 8.87
N VAL A 316 -18.31 0.30 7.61
CA VAL A 316 -19.61 -0.02 6.98
C VAL A 316 -19.49 -1.26 6.11
N ASN A 317 -20.52 -2.12 6.10
CA ASN A 317 -20.55 -3.36 5.30
C ASN A 317 -19.37 -4.32 5.53
N ASN A 318 -18.78 -4.31 6.74
CA ASN A 318 -17.58 -5.06 7.15
C ASN A 318 -16.24 -4.54 6.56
N GLU A 319 -16.24 -3.46 5.78
CA GLU A 319 -15.07 -2.60 5.57
C GLU A 319 -14.77 -1.76 6.84
N GLY A 320 -13.67 -1.00 6.87
CA GLY A 320 -13.16 -0.21 7.99
C GLY A 320 -11.93 -0.81 8.65
N VAL A 321 -12.14 -1.71 9.62
CA VAL A 321 -11.09 -2.17 10.54
C VAL A 321 -10.48 -3.51 10.11
N GLY A 322 -9.27 -3.46 9.55
CA GLY A 322 -8.41 -4.62 9.25
C GLY A 322 -7.68 -4.54 7.91
N VAL A 323 -6.99 -5.62 7.54
CA VAL A 323 -6.36 -5.79 6.22
C VAL A 323 -7.44 -6.13 5.18
N ASN A 324 -7.32 -5.59 3.97
CA ASN A 324 -8.26 -5.75 2.85
C ASN A 324 -9.70 -5.35 3.22
N LYS A 325 -9.81 -4.22 3.92
CA LYS A 325 -11.07 -3.64 4.42
C LYS A 325 -11.12 -2.11 4.20
N ASP A 326 -10.23 -1.59 3.37
CA ASP A 326 -10.06 -0.17 3.08
C ASP A 326 -10.48 0.18 1.62
N TYR A 327 -11.29 -0.67 0.97
CA TYR A 327 -11.80 -0.40 -0.38
C TYR A 327 -12.68 0.85 -0.43
N ASN A 328 -13.34 1.22 0.66
CA ASN A 328 -14.20 2.40 0.74
C ASN A 328 -13.47 3.65 1.27
N SER A 329 -12.18 3.56 1.59
CA SER A 329 -11.36 4.60 2.25
C SER A 329 -11.04 5.78 1.34
N ILE A 330 -11.41 7.01 1.71
CA ILE A 330 -11.33 8.18 0.83
C ILE A 330 -10.16 9.08 1.22
N VAL A 331 -9.35 9.45 0.22
CA VAL A 331 -7.97 9.90 0.44
C VAL A 331 -7.66 11.34 0.06
N TRP A 332 -6.88 12.00 0.92
CA TRP A 332 -6.28 13.31 0.70
C TRP A 332 -4.77 13.30 1.00
N THR A 333 -4.06 14.34 0.56
CA THR A 333 -2.61 14.50 0.72
C THR A 333 -2.25 15.95 1.04
N ALA A 334 -1.35 16.15 2.00
CA ALA A 334 -0.67 17.43 2.24
C ALA A 334 0.85 17.26 2.09
N LYS A 335 1.54 18.34 1.69
CA LYS A 335 2.99 18.44 1.88
C LYS A 335 3.28 18.85 3.34
N PRO A 336 4.37 18.36 3.95
CA PRO A 336 4.85 18.88 5.22
C PRO A 336 5.07 20.41 5.18
N ILE A 337 4.68 21.07 6.26
CA ILE A 337 4.92 22.48 6.53
C ILE A 337 6.23 22.57 7.31
N SER A 338 7.22 23.27 6.74
CA SER A 338 8.61 23.24 7.24
C SER A 338 9.14 21.79 7.33
N THR A 339 9.67 21.37 8.47
CA THR A 339 10.30 20.04 8.67
C THR A 339 9.40 19.01 9.33
N ASP A 340 8.40 19.43 10.11
CA ASP A 340 7.80 18.58 11.16
C ASP A 340 6.28 18.78 11.37
N SER A 341 5.61 19.57 10.53
CA SER A 341 4.22 20.00 10.76
C SER A 341 3.33 19.69 9.55
N PHE A 342 2.01 19.61 9.75
CA PHE A 342 1.02 19.48 8.65
C PHE A 342 -0.27 20.24 8.96
N SER A 343 -0.99 20.60 7.90
CA SER A 343 -2.36 21.12 7.95
C SER A 343 -3.08 20.78 6.65
N ILE A 344 -4.34 20.39 6.73
CA ILE A 344 -5.20 20.07 5.57
C ILE A 344 -6.67 20.39 5.87
N GLU A 345 -7.43 20.68 4.82
CA GLU A 345 -8.89 20.78 4.86
C GLU A 345 -9.49 19.70 3.94
N MET A 346 -10.44 18.93 4.45
CA MET A 346 -11.09 17.82 3.74
C MET A 346 -12.60 18.06 3.70
N PRO A 347 -13.19 18.45 2.54
CA PRO A 347 -14.63 18.71 2.44
C PRO A 347 -15.45 17.45 2.72
N ILE A 348 -16.39 17.49 3.66
CA ILE A 348 -17.23 16.30 3.97
C ILE A 348 -18.19 15.96 2.82
N ALA A 349 -18.40 16.90 1.89
CA ALA A 349 -19.10 16.67 0.64
C ALA A 349 -18.46 15.57 -0.22
N ASP A 350 -17.13 15.39 -0.13
CA ASP A 350 -16.36 14.40 -0.87
C ASP A 350 -16.34 13.00 -0.23
N LEU A 351 -16.80 12.87 1.02
CA LEU A 351 -17.01 11.59 1.69
C LEU A 351 -18.32 10.93 1.24
N GLN A 352 -18.38 9.60 1.25
CA GLN A 352 -19.57 8.84 0.81
C GLN A 352 -20.54 8.65 1.98
N GLU A 353 -20.14 7.87 2.99
CA GLU A 353 -20.97 7.54 4.15
C GLU A 353 -20.93 8.68 5.18
N LYS A 354 -22.09 9.12 5.69
CA LYS A 354 -22.20 10.25 6.64
C LYS A 354 -23.26 10.09 7.74
N THR A 355 -23.94 8.95 7.81
CA THR A 355 -25.12 8.77 8.66
C THR A 355 -24.83 7.77 9.77
N ASN A 356 -24.51 8.26 10.98
CA ASN A 356 -24.37 7.46 12.20
C ASN A 356 -23.37 6.30 12.04
N VAL A 357 -22.16 6.66 11.59
CA VAL A 357 -21.08 5.75 11.14
C VAL A 357 -19.75 6.14 11.77
N THR A 358 -19.05 5.18 12.36
CA THR A 358 -17.66 5.36 12.84
C THR A 358 -16.68 5.33 11.67
N TYR A 359 -15.67 6.19 11.74
CA TYR A 359 -14.61 6.37 10.75
C TYR A 359 -13.24 6.19 11.41
N GLU A 360 -12.34 5.47 10.75
CA GLU A 360 -10.92 5.47 11.10
C GLU A 360 -10.17 6.48 10.21
N LEU A 361 -9.56 7.51 10.81
CA LEU A 361 -8.66 8.43 10.11
C LEU A 361 -7.23 7.88 10.17
N LYS A 362 -6.78 7.26 9.08
CA LYS A 362 -5.40 6.76 8.95
C LYS A 362 -4.51 7.89 8.42
N VAL A 363 -3.74 8.52 9.32
CA VAL A 363 -2.71 9.50 8.96
C VAL A 363 -1.43 8.74 8.61
N LYS A 364 -0.94 8.88 7.37
CA LYS A 364 0.24 8.14 6.89
C LYS A 364 1.38 9.10 6.50
N LEU A 365 2.55 8.95 7.10
CA LEU A 365 3.77 9.70 6.76
C LEU A 365 4.55 8.93 5.69
N VAL A 366 4.71 9.52 4.50
CA VAL A 366 5.51 8.93 3.40
C VAL A 366 6.94 9.44 3.49
N CYS A 367 7.90 8.55 3.72
CA CYS A 367 9.30 8.91 3.88
C CYS A 367 10.08 8.77 2.56
N GLU A 368 11.15 9.57 2.39
CA GLU A 368 11.92 9.66 1.15
C GLU A 368 12.55 8.34 0.65
N ASN A 369 12.66 7.34 1.53
CA ASN A 369 13.14 5.99 1.26
C ASN A 369 12.03 4.99 0.89
N GLY A 370 10.79 5.43 0.70
CA GLY A 370 9.65 4.59 0.33
C GLY A 370 8.98 3.86 1.49
N THR A 371 9.45 4.04 2.73
CA THR A 371 8.76 3.51 3.92
C THR A 371 7.62 4.45 4.31
N VAL A 372 6.43 3.88 4.51
CA VAL A 372 5.24 4.60 5.00
C VAL A 372 4.98 4.23 6.46
N LYS A 373 4.66 5.22 7.30
CA LYS A 373 4.34 5.04 8.73
C LYS A 373 2.91 5.50 9.00
N GLU A 374 2.09 4.63 9.58
CA GLU A 374 0.65 4.84 9.76
C GLU A 374 0.28 5.06 11.22
N PHE A 375 -0.71 5.95 11.45
CA PHE A 375 -1.23 6.33 12.76
C PHE A 375 -2.76 6.45 12.66
N LEU A 376 -3.48 5.79 13.57
CA LEU A 376 -4.93 5.58 13.49
C LEU A 376 -5.68 6.45 14.50
N TYR A 377 -6.82 7.00 14.09
CA TYR A 377 -7.58 8.00 14.85
C TYR A 377 -9.10 7.88 14.61
N ASP A 378 -9.85 7.37 15.58
CA ASP A 378 -11.30 7.18 15.44
C ASP A 378 -12.11 8.48 15.58
N TYR A 379 -13.04 8.72 14.65
CA TYR A 379 -14.10 9.72 14.79
C TYR A 379 -15.45 9.17 14.34
N ASP A 380 -16.54 9.80 14.76
CA ASP A 380 -17.89 9.37 14.38
C ASP A 380 -18.57 10.41 13.50
N PHE A 381 -19.36 10.00 12.53
CA PHE A 381 -20.40 10.86 11.95
C PHE A 381 -21.68 10.70 12.75
N VAL A 382 -22.20 11.79 13.31
CA VAL A 382 -23.48 11.83 14.03
C VAL A 382 -24.42 12.77 13.29
N ASN A 383 -25.55 12.25 12.81
CA ASN A 383 -26.58 13.00 12.06
C ASN A 383 -26.03 13.87 10.91
N GLY A 384 -25.04 13.37 10.15
CA GLY A 384 -24.41 14.09 9.03
C GLY A 384 -23.21 14.96 9.39
N VAL A 385 -22.85 15.08 10.68
CA VAL A 385 -21.75 15.94 11.17
C VAL A 385 -20.60 15.10 11.74
N PRO A 386 -19.32 15.38 11.42
CA PRO A 386 -18.18 14.74 12.06
C PRO A 386 -18.07 15.16 13.54
N ASN A 387 -18.39 14.23 14.43
CA ASN A 387 -18.07 14.26 15.85
C ASN A 387 -16.63 13.77 16.06
N LEU A 388 -15.69 14.71 16.08
CA LEU A 388 -14.26 14.44 16.12
C LEU A 388 -13.79 14.18 17.56
N LEU A 389 -13.95 12.93 17.98
CA LEU A 389 -13.48 12.41 19.27
C LEU A 389 -11.94 12.26 19.34
N LEU A 390 -11.20 13.01 18.52
CA LEU A 390 -9.75 12.93 18.49
C LEU A 390 -9.19 13.52 19.80
N PRO A 391 -8.26 12.81 20.47
CA PRO A 391 -7.65 13.29 21.69
C PRO A 391 -6.84 14.55 21.42
N TYR A 392 -7.42 15.70 21.79
CA TYR A 392 -6.74 16.98 21.69
C TYR A 392 -5.73 17.11 22.83
N THR A 393 -4.50 16.64 22.61
CA THR A 393 -3.35 16.97 23.46
C THR A 393 -2.65 18.17 22.82
N ALA A 394 -2.82 19.37 23.38
CA ALA A 394 -2.29 20.60 22.80
C ALA A 394 -0.87 20.89 23.30
N PRO A 395 0.07 21.29 22.43
CA PRO A 395 1.33 21.86 22.90
C PRO A 395 1.03 23.12 23.72
N GLY A 396 1.45 23.13 25.00
CA GLY A 396 1.25 24.24 25.93
C GLY A 396 0.34 23.93 27.14
N TRP A 397 -0.27 22.74 27.21
CA TRP A 397 -0.88 22.27 28.46
C TRP A 397 0.17 22.14 29.58
N SER A 398 -0.27 22.25 30.84
CA SER A 398 0.62 22.03 32.00
C SER A 398 -0.15 21.48 33.19
N ILE A 399 0.51 20.69 34.04
CA ILE A 399 -0.04 20.41 35.37
C ILE A 399 0.14 21.64 36.27
N SER A 400 -0.90 21.96 37.02
CA SER A 400 -1.00 23.13 37.91
C SER A 400 -1.07 22.76 39.39
N ASP A 401 -1.41 21.51 39.70
CA ASP A 401 -1.49 20.92 41.04
C ASP A 401 -1.47 19.38 40.92
N PHE A 402 -0.84 18.67 41.84
CA PHE A 402 -0.82 17.20 41.92
C PHE A 402 -0.55 16.71 43.35
N SER A 403 -1.01 15.49 43.69
CA SER A 403 -0.87 14.92 45.05
C SER A 403 0.56 14.45 45.34
N SER A 404 1.14 13.68 44.42
CA SER A 404 2.54 13.24 44.46
C SER A 404 2.99 12.80 43.07
N GLU A 405 4.31 12.74 42.88
CA GLU A 405 4.95 12.18 41.69
C GLU A 405 6.25 11.47 42.08
N GLU A 406 6.61 10.44 41.31
CA GLU A 406 7.91 9.81 41.34
C GLU A 406 8.84 10.48 40.33
N THR A 407 9.92 11.07 40.82
CA THR A 407 10.96 11.72 40.00
C THR A 407 12.38 11.36 40.45
N LYS A 408 12.52 10.41 41.39
CA LYS A 408 13.81 10.01 41.98
C LYS A 408 14.29 8.65 41.46
N SER A 409 13.38 7.68 41.31
CA SER A 409 13.71 6.31 40.88
C SER A 409 13.24 5.96 39.46
N GLU A 410 12.27 6.69 38.92
CA GLU A 410 11.92 6.69 37.49
C GLU A 410 11.40 8.09 37.09
N ASN A 411 11.21 8.36 35.79
CA ASN A 411 10.48 9.55 35.35
C ASN A 411 8.96 9.25 35.36
N GLY A 412 8.33 9.43 36.52
CA GLY A 412 6.89 9.40 36.73
C GLY A 412 6.28 10.78 36.93
N ALA A 413 6.89 11.85 36.40
CA ALA A 413 6.45 13.22 36.60
C ALA A 413 5.00 13.45 36.15
N ALA A 414 4.26 14.33 36.84
CA ALA A 414 2.84 14.56 36.56
C ALA A 414 2.57 15.09 35.13
N LEU A 415 3.52 15.83 34.55
CA LEU A 415 3.44 16.33 33.17
C LEU A 415 3.34 15.21 32.13
N ASN A 416 3.89 14.03 32.42
CA ASN A 416 3.88 12.87 31.52
C ASN A 416 2.46 12.33 31.23
N ALA A 417 1.44 12.72 32.00
CA ALA A 417 0.05 12.35 31.74
C ALA A 417 -0.66 13.24 30.70
N VAL A 418 0.05 14.24 30.14
CA VAL A 418 -0.45 15.21 29.15
C VAL A 418 0.63 15.60 28.11
N ASP A 419 1.65 14.78 27.93
CA ASP A 419 2.79 15.07 27.04
C ASP A 419 2.60 14.57 25.60
N GLY A 420 1.54 13.79 25.34
CA GLY A 420 1.20 13.23 24.02
C GLY A 420 1.85 11.88 23.71
N ASN A 421 2.75 11.37 24.55
CA ASN A 421 3.54 10.17 24.29
C ASN A 421 3.01 8.96 25.09
N PRO A 422 2.41 7.95 24.44
CA PRO A 422 1.81 6.78 25.12
C PRO A 422 2.84 5.80 25.75
N ASN A 423 4.12 6.16 25.79
CA ASN A 423 5.19 5.40 26.42
C ASN A 423 5.71 6.04 27.73
N THR A 424 5.38 7.31 27.97
CA THR A 424 5.53 7.98 29.27
C THR A 424 4.26 7.81 30.11
N TYR A 425 4.34 8.17 31.40
CA TYR A 425 3.24 8.11 32.34
C TYR A 425 3.55 8.97 33.57
N TRP A 426 2.52 9.54 34.19
CA TRP A 426 2.57 9.96 35.58
C TRP A 426 2.59 8.71 36.48
N HIS A 427 3.37 8.76 37.56
CA HIS A 427 3.33 7.79 38.64
C HIS A 427 3.33 8.53 39.98
N SER A 428 2.33 8.26 40.82
CA SER A 428 2.35 8.67 42.24
C SER A 428 3.60 8.13 42.96
N ARG A 429 4.12 8.87 43.93
CA ARG A 429 5.46 8.60 44.50
C ARG A 429 5.56 7.26 45.22
N TRP A 430 6.55 6.44 44.86
CA TRP A 430 6.73 5.09 45.41
C TRP A 430 8.11 4.83 46.03
N SER A 431 9.17 5.56 45.63
CA SER A 431 10.55 5.31 46.09
C SER A 431 10.83 5.81 47.50
N THR A 432 10.19 6.92 47.89
CA THR A 432 10.41 7.64 49.15
C THR A 432 9.15 8.42 49.51
N ASN A 433 8.84 8.60 50.80
CA ASN A 433 7.71 9.39 51.30
C ASN A 433 6.41 9.15 50.50
N THR A 434 6.04 7.87 50.37
CA THR A 434 4.91 7.40 49.57
C THR A 434 3.60 7.97 50.07
N THR A 435 2.74 8.46 49.18
CA THR A 435 1.36 8.83 49.51
C THR A 435 0.42 7.64 49.31
N ASP A 436 -0.70 7.67 50.01
CA ASP A 436 -1.83 6.75 49.83
C ASP A 436 -2.93 7.45 49.00
N TYR A 437 -3.94 6.69 48.57
CA TYR A 437 -5.11 7.23 47.86
C TYR A 437 -5.97 8.14 48.77
N PRO A 438 -6.69 9.15 48.21
CA PRO A 438 -6.80 9.48 46.79
C PRO A 438 -5.58 10.23 46.23
N HIS A 439 -5.21 9.94 44.99
CA HIS A 439 -4.19 10.69 44.25
C HIS A 439 -4.85 11.61 43.22
N HIS A 440 -4.25 12.77 42.95
CA HIS A 440 -4.81 13.73 42.00
C HIS A 440 -3.75 14.37 41.10
N LEU A 441 -4.21 14.85 39.94
CA LEU A 441 -3.52 15.84 39.11
C LEU A 441 -4.53 16.84 38.54
N THR A 442 -4.08 18.06 38.27
CA THR A 442 -4.91 19.17 37.80
C THR A 442 -4.27 19.80 36.56
N ILE A 443 -4.89 19.59 35.40
CA ILE A 443 -4.42 20.13 34.11
C ILE A 443 -4.93 21.57 33.95
N ASP A 444 -4.05 22.49 33.56
CA ASP A 444 -4.38 23.84 33.06
C ASP A 444 -4.25 23.86 31.53
N PHE A 445 -5.37 24.07 30.84
CA PHE A 445 -5.46 24.10 29.39
C PHE A 445 -5.12 25.46 28.75
N LYS A 446 -4.69 26.44 29.57
CA LYS A 446 -4.31 27.83 29.23
C LYS A 446 -5.41 28.73 28.67
N GLU A 447 -6.45 28.16 28.08
CA GLU A 447 -7.67 28.84 27.62
C GLU A 447 -8.90 27.97 27.94
N ILE A 448 -10.09 28.58 27.90
CA ILE A 448 -11.36 27.87 28.10
C ILE A 448 -11.61 26.87 26.95
N LYS A 449 -11.97 25.63 27.30
CA LYS A 449 -12.35 24.54 26.40
C LYS A 449 -13.80 24.17 26.67
N THR A 450 -14.62 24.08 25.62
CA THR A 450 -15.98 23.52 25.70
C THR A 450 -15.96 22.08 25.21
N LYS A 451 -16.17 21.12 26.12
CA LYS A 451 -15.87 19.71 25.92
C LYS A 451 -16.85 18.78 26.63
N SER A 452 -16.99 17.56 26.11
CA SER A 452 -18.04 16.59 26.45
C SER A 452 -17.55 15.34 27.18
N GLY A 453 -16.24 15.08 27.20
CA GLY A 453 -15.65 14.01 28.00
C GLY A 453 -14.12 14.05 28.05
N ILE A 454 -13.55 13.04 28.71
CA ILE A 454 -12.12 12.74 28.65
C ILE A 454 -11.85 11.37 28.03
N THR A 455 -10.69 11.24 27.39
CA THR A 455 -10.03 9.96 27.19
C THR A 455 -8.94 9.77 28.24
N LEU A 456 -8.78 8.54 28.73
CA LEU A 456 -7.67 8.13 29.59
C LEU A 456 -6.99 6.89 28.99
N LEU A 457 -5.66 6.88 29.03
CA LEU A 457 -4.79 5.75 28.68
C LEU A 457 -4.04 5.30 29.94
N HIS A 458 -4.02 4.00 30.22
CA HIS A 458 -3.20 3.45 31.30
C HIS A 458 -1.70 3.38 30.94
N ARG A 459 -0.84 3.32 31.97
CA ARG A 459 0.57 2.91 31.81
C ARG A 459 0.62 1.58 31.06
N LYS A 460 1.45 1.49 30.02
CA LYS A 460 1.69 0.24 29.28
C LYS A 460 2.19 -0.87 30.23
N GLY A 461 1.64 -2.07 30.10
CA GLY A 461 1.81 -3.17 31.05
C GLY A 461 0.92 -3.10 32.30
N LEU A 462 0.00 -2.11 32.39
CA LEU A 462 -1.10 -2.00 33.37
C LEU A 462 -0.73 -1.94 34.86
N SER A 463 0.57 -1.93 35.19
CA SER A 463 1.05 -1.70 36.56
C SER A 463 0.54 -0.36 37.10
N ARG A 464 -0.12 -0.38 38.26
CA ARG A 464 -0.75 0.79 38.92
C ARG A 464 -1.86 1.47 38.12
N ALA A 465 -2.49 0.75 37.18
CA ALA A 465 -3.67 1.22 36.48
C ALA A 465 -4.77 1.61 37.49
N ILE A 466 -5.18 2.88 37.46
CA ILE A 466 -6.27 3.39 38.32
C ILE A 466 -7.57 2.67 37.96
N LYS A 467 -8.44 2.41 38.95
CA LYS A 467 -9.74 1.78 38.72
C LYS A 467 -10.87 2.80 38.84
N ASP A 468 -11.23 3.19 40.05
CA ASP A 468 -12.30 4.14 40.30
C ASP A 468 -11.70 5.56 40.41
N PHE A 469 -12.31 6.55 39.75
CA PHE A 469 -11.84 7.93 39.73
C PHE A 469 -12.96 8.96 39.53
N GLU A 470 -12.66 10.22 39.81
CA GLU A 470 -13.55 11.35 39.60
C GLU A 470 -12.92 12.38 38.67
N VAL A 471 -13.78 13.08 37.93
CA VAL A 471 -13.39 14.26 37.13
C VAL A 471 -14.11 15.47 37.68
N TRP A 472 -13.35 16.53 37.92
CA TRP A 472 -13.83 17.83 38.38
C TRP A 472 -13.27 18.91 37.46
N ALA A 473 -14.01 19.98 37.17
CA ALA A 473 -13.54 21.05 36.28
C ALA A 473 -13.99 22.44 36.76
N LYS A 474 -13.27 23.49 36.34
CA LYS A 474 -13.63 24.89 36.60
C LYS A 474 -13.19 25.84 35.49
N GLY A 475 -13.79 27.03 35.47
CA GLY A 475 -13.36 28.16 34.63
C GLY A 475 -12.04 28.78 35.13
N GLU A 476 -11.72 29.98 34.68
CA GLU A 476 -10.52 30.70 35.14
C GLU A 476 -10.61 31.07 36.63
N THR A 477 -11.83 31.40 37.07
CA THR A 477 -12.22 31.69 38.44
C THR A 477 -13.37 30.77 38.88
N GLY A 478 -13.73 30.82 40.17
CA GLY A 478 -14.78 29.98 40.76
C GLY A 478 -14.29 28.59 41.19
N ASP A 479 -15.24 27.82 41.71
CA ASP A 479 -15.01 26.51 42.33
C ASP A 479 -15.03 25.35 41.32
N TYR A 480 -14.55 24.19 41.76
CA TYR A 480 -14.61 22.95 40.99
C TYR A 480 -16.03 22.35 41.00
N VAL A 481 -16.58 22.13 39.81
CA VAL A 481 -17.82 21.38 39.58
C VAL A 481 -17.48 19.94 39.22
N LYS A 482 -18.23 18.97 39.75
CA LYS A 482 -18.04 17.56 39.45
C LYS A 482 -18.59 17.21 38.07
N MET A 483 -17.74 16.70 37.20
CA MET A 483 -18.08 16.29 35.83
C MET A 483 -18.52 14.83 35.74
N GLY A 484 -18.10 13.99 36.69
CA GLY A 484 -18.54 12.62 36.86
C GLY A 484 -17.70 11.81 37.84
N SER A 485 -18.17 10.61 38.17
CA SER A 485 -17.40 9.52 38.80
C SER A 485 -17.44 8.32 37.86
N PHE A 486 -16.30 7.65 37.68
CA PHE A 486 -16.08 6.67 36.63
C PHE A 486 -15.24 5.49 37.13
N THR A 487 -15.36 4.35 36.45
CA THR A 487 -14.53 3.15 36.66
C THR A 487 -13.90 2.75 35.34
N THR A 488 -12.58 2.58 35.30
CA THR A 488 -11.86 2.09 34.12
C THR A 488 -11.99 0.56 33.99
N GLN A 489 -11.82 0.06 32.77
CA GLN A 489 -11.51 -1.36 32.53
C GLN A 489 -10.00 -1.58 32.65
N ASN A 490 -9.57 -2.74 33.15
CA ASN A 490 -8.14 -3.07 33.24
C ASN A 490 -7.58 -3.57 31.90
N ILE A 491 -7.53 -2.68 30.91
CA ILE A 491 -7.08 -2.94 29.53
C ILE A 491 -6.05 -1.91 29.08
N GLU A 492 -5.20 -2.31 28.12
CA GLU A 492 -4.40 -1.35 27.32
C GLU A 492 -5.29 -0.68 26.27
N GLY A 493 -4.90 0.52 25.83
CA GLY A 493 -5.67 1.36 24.89
C GLY A 493 -6.43 2.49 25.58
N LYS A 494 -6.97 3.41 24.76
CA LYS A 494 -7.67 4.62 25.24
C LYS A 494 -9.12 4.30 25.59
N GLN A 495 -9.57 4.73 26.76
CA GLN A 495 -10.94 4.57 27.27
C GLN A 495 -11.63 5.94 27.30
N LYS A 496 -12.92 5.99 26.89
CA LYS A 496 -13.73 7.21 26.76
C LYS A 496 -14.68 7.37 27.95
N PHE A 497 -14.72 8.54 28.58
CA PHE A 497 -15.54 8.87 29.75
C PHE A 497 -16.33 10.17 29.51
N ASN A 498 -17.62 10.03 29.24
CA ASN A 498 -18.52 11.14 28.95
C ASN A 498 -18.93 11.89 30.22
N PHE A 499 -18.95 13.22 30.17
CA PHE A 499 -19.62 14.06 31.16
C PHE A 499 -21.14 14.01 30.96
N THR A 500 -21.91 14.40 31.99
CA THR A 500 -23.38 14.50 31.88
C THR A 500 -23.84 15.51 30.83
N ALA A 501 -23.05 16.56 30.56
CA ALA A 501 -23.28 17.54 29.51
C ALA A 501 -21.98 18.19 29.04
N SER A 502 -21.95 18.65 27.77
CA SER A 502 -20.84 19.46 27.26
C SER A 502 -20.69 20.75 28.06
N SER A 503 -19.48 21.03 28.53
CA SER A 503 -19.21 22.03 29.58
C SER A 503 -17.95 22.83 29.27
N SER A 504 -17.91 24.09 29.73
CA SER A 504 -16.81 25.03 29.48
C SER A 504 -15.89 25.19 30.70
N PHE A 505 -14.60 24.86 30.56
CA PHE A 505 -13.62 24.87 31.65
C PHE A 505 -12.20 25.19 31.15
N ARG A 506 -11.35 25.72 32.04
CA ARG A 506 -9.90 25.90 31.81
C ARG A 506 -9.05 24.93 32.62
N TYR A 507 -9.51 24.53 33.80
CA TYR A 507 -8.83 23.54 34.64
C TYR A 507 -9.68 22.29 34.76
N LEU A 508 -9.02 21.12 34.72
CA LEU A 508 -9.64 19.83 34.96
C LEU A 508 -8.78 19.00 35.91
N LYS A 509 -9.38 18.61 37.03
CA LYS A 509 -8.79 17.83 38.10
C LYS A 509 -9.29 16.39 38.04
N ILE A 510 -8.34 15.46 37.94
CA ILE A 510 -8.56 14.02 38.04
C ILE A 510 -8.28 13.62 39.49
N ILE A 511 -9.19 12.87 40.11
CA ILE A 511 -9.00 12.31 41.45
C ILE A 511 -9.15 10.79 41.35
N ALA A 512 -8.04 10.06 41.29
CA ALA A 512 -8.03 8.61 41.35
C ALA A 512 -8.30 8.16 42.79
N LEU A 513 -9.15 7.14 42.97
CA LEU A 513 -9.63 6.67 44.27
C LEU A 513 -9.03 5.32 44.67
N ASN A 514 -8.71 4.45 43.70
CA ASN A 514 -8.02 3.17 43.91
C ASN A 514 -7.35 2.65 42.61
N ALA A 515 -6.65 1.51 42.69
CA ALA A 515 -6.03 0.80 41.57
C ALA A 515 -6.67 -0.58 41.33
N HIS A 516 -6.58 -1.09 40.09
CA HIS A 516 -7.01 -2.47 39.76
C HIS A 516 -6.16 -3.55 40.44
N ASP A 517 -4.88 -3.28 40.70
CA ASP A 517 -3.93 -4.21 41.33
C ASP A 517 -3.89 -4.12 42.87
N GLY A 518 -4.85 -3.40 43.47
CA GLY A 518 -4.99 -3.23 44.91
C GLY A 518 -3.84 -2.49 45.60
N ASN A 519 -2.84 -1.99 44.86
CA ASN A 519 -1.75 -1.21 45.46
C ASN A 519 -2.18 0.22 45.74
N LYS A 520 -1.45 0.87 46.65
CA LYS A 520 -1.70 2.26 47.06
C LYS A 520 -1.20 3.32 46.07
N PHE A 521 -0.74 2.94 44.88
CA PHE A 521 -0.16 3.84 43.89
C PHE A 521 -1.04 3.93 42.64
N ALA A 522 -1.22 5.15 42.14
CA ALA A 522 -1.75 5.44 40.81
C ALA A 522 -0.64 5.62 39.78
N ALA A 523 -0.88 5.18 38.55
CA ALA A 523 -0.19 5.63 37.34
C ALA A 523 -1.19 5.86 36.18
N ILE A 524 -0.94 6.88 35.35
CA ILE A 524 -1.74 7.20 34.16
C ILE A 524 -0.78 7.50 33.01
N GLY A 525 -1.03 6.90 31.84
CA GLY A 525 -0.25 7.11 30.62
C GLY A 525 -0.53 8.48 29.99
N GLU A 526 -1.76 8.71 29.55
CA GLU A 526 -2.15 9.93 28.84
C GLU A 526 -3.60 10.31 29.17
N ILE A 527 -3.90 11.61 29.19
CA ILE A 527 -5.25 12.17 29.38
C ILE A 527 -5.50 13.25 28.33
N SER A 528 -6.64 13.18 27.65
CA SER A 528 -7.03 14.15 26.60
C SER A 528 -8.53 14.43 26.64
N ILE A 529 -9.00 15.51 26.00
CA ILE A 529 -10.41 15.97 26.06
C ILE A 529 -11.10 15.95 24.69
N TYR A 530 -12.37 15.53 24.63
CA TYR A 530 -13.16 15.46 23.38
C TYR A 530 -14.47 16.27 23.40
#